data_AF-A0A369AI42-F1
#
_entry.id   AF-A0A369AI42-F1
#
_cell.length_a   1.000
_cell.length_b   1.000
_cell.length_c   1.000
_cell.angle_alpha   90.00
_cell.angle_beta   90.00
_cell.angle_gamma   90.00
#
_symmetry.space_group_name_H-M   'P 1'
#
loop_
_entity.id
_entity.type
_entity.pdbx_description
1 polymer ?
#
loop_
_entity_poly.entity_id
_entity_poly.type
_entity_poly.pdbx_seq_one_letter_code
_entity_poly.pdbx_strand_id
1 'polypeptide(L)'
;MDEKLQKVLARAGQGSRREMETRIREGRVLVNGEVATLGDRVSVKDTITIDGYSIIATEAGENRRVIIYNKPEGEVCTRKDPEGRPTVFDKLPKLRGERWIAVGRLDINTSGLLLFTTDGELANRLMHPSTEIDREYLVRVMGEVTEENLAVLKKGVILDDGVAKFTDIVDGGGEGINRWFYVCLMEGRNREVRRLWESQGVKVNRLKRVRFGPVFLPSKAKVGRWVEMEDKDVNSLCAMVDLKLSELTSKTQQEKLELKRHKNKATAGGARRAPPKGFDWQSNDKPEFKPKKPGKRSFR
;
A
#
# COMPACT_ATOMS: atom_id res chain seq x y z
N MET A 1 -1.41 19.29 20.95
CA MET A 1 -2.70 18.95 20.29
C MET A 1 -3.18 17.64 20.90
N ASP A 2 -4.47 17.53 21.22
CA ASP A 2 -5.03 16.32 21.78
C ASP A 2 -5.54 15.39 20.66
N GLU A 3 -5.49 14.08 20.89
CA GLU A 3 -5.94 13.05 19.94
C GLU A 3 -6.77 12.00 20.67
N LYS A 4 -7.70 11.35 19.96
CA LYS A 4 -8.49 10.23 20.52
C LYS A 4 -7.56 9.13 21.06
N LEU A 5 -7.80 8.67 22.28
CA LEU A 5 -6.94 7.69 22.97
C LEU A 5 -6.69 6.43 22.15
N GLN A 6 -7.72 5.85 21.54
CA GLN A 6 -7.56 4.65 20.70
C GLN A 6 -6.69 4.87 19.46
N LYS A 7 -6.56 6.12 18.98
CA LYS A 7 -5.68 6.49 17.86
C LYS A 7 -4.23 6.50 18.33
N VAL A 8 -3.95 7.12 19.48
CA VAL A 8 -2.61 7.20 20.09
C VAL A 8 -2.10 5.80 20.42
N LEU A 9 -2.92 4.96 21.06
CA LEU A 9 -2.55 3.59 21.41
C LEU A 9 -2.30 2.70 20.18
N ALA A 10 -3.12 2.85 19.14
CA ALA A 10 -2.92 2.12 17.89
C ALA A 10 -1.67 2.58 17.12
N ARG A 11 -1.27 3.85 17.26
CA ARG A 11 0.00 4.38 16.74
C ARG A 11 1.18 3.78 17.51
N ALA A 12 1.07 3.71 18.84
CA ALA A 12 2.04 3.09 19.74
C ALA A 12 2.15 1.55 19.63
N GLY A 13 1.58 0.94 18.58
CA GLY A 13 1.70 -0.48 18.29
C GLY A 13 0.85 -1.41 19.16
N GLN A 14 -0.02 -0.89 20.03
CA GLN A 14 -0.74 -1.70 21.04
C GLN A 14 -1.91 -2.53 20.48
N GLY A 15 -2.26 -2.34 19.21
CA GLY A 15 -3.31 -3.11 18.52
C GLY A 15 -4.02 -2.30 17.44
N SER A 16 -5.16 -2.79 16.98
CA SER A 16 -6.03 -1.99 16.09
C SER A 16 -6.82 -0.93 16.85
N ARG A 17 -7.31 0.12 16.18
CA ARG A 17 -8.18 1.13 16.81
C ARG A 17 -9.40 0.49 17.50
N ARG A 18 -10.07 -0.45 16.82
CA ARG A 18 -11.25 -1.15 17.36
C ARG A 18 -10.91 -2.05 18.55
N GLU A 19 -9.75 -2.69 18.51
CA GLU A 19 -9.24 -3.47 19.64
C GLU A 19 -8.95 -2.57 20.84
N MET A 20 -8.34 -1.40 20.63
CA MET A 20 -8.11 -0.42 21.69
C MET A 20 -9.43 0.12 22.25
N GLU A 21 -10.43 0.40 21.42
CA GLU A 21 -11.77 0.76 21.91
C GLU A 21 -12.39 -0.33 22.78
N THR A 22 -12.13 -1.60 22.46
CA THR A 22 -12.61 -2.73 23.27
C THR A 22 -11.91 -2.74 24.64
N ARG A 23 -10.57 -2.63 24.67
CA ARG A 23 -9.81 -2.57 25.92
C ARG A 23 -10.16 -1.36 26.79
N ILE A 24 -10.46 -0.22 26.16
CA ILE A 24 -10.94 0.99 26.87
C ILE A 24 -12.30 0.70 27.51
N ARG A 25 -13.25 0.09 26.79
CA ARG A 25 -14.56 -0.30 27.37
C ARG A 25 -14.43 -1.29 28.52
N GLU A 26 -13.43 -2.17 28.47
CA GLU A 26 -13.11 -3.13 29.54
C GLU A 26 -12.43 -2.49 30.76
N GLY A 27 -12.17 -1.17 30.76
CA GLY A 27 -11.52 -0.47 31.88
C GLY A 27 -10.03 -0.80 32.05
N ARG A 28 -9.39 -1.35 31.01
CA ARG A 28 -7.98 -1.82 31.05
C ARG A 28 -6.96 -0.73 30.76
N VAL A 29 -7.43 0.48 30.45
CA VAL A 29 -6.59 1.61 30.08
C VAL A 29 -6.77 2.72 31.11
N LEU A 30 -5.66 3.20 31.64
CA LEU A 30 -5.60 4.33 32.56
C LEU A 30 -4.95 5.52 31.85
N VAL A 31 -5.49 6.72 32.09
CA VAL A 31 -4.89 7.99 31.68
C VAL A 31 -4.69 8.81 32.95
N ASN A 32 -3.44 9.19 33.24
CA ASN A 32 -3.05 9.93 34.45
C ASN A 32 -3.54 9.27 35.76
N GLY A 33 -3.63 7.94 35.77
CA GLY A 33 -4.07 7.15 36.94
C GLY A 33 -5.58 6.89 37.01
N GLU A 34 -6.38 7.46 36.12
CA GLU A 34 -7.84 7.28 36.09
C GLU A 34 -8.28 6.37 34.95
N VAL A 35 -9.35 5.59 35.16
CA VAL A 35 -9.89 4.68 34.13
C VAL A 35 -10.44 5.48 32.97
N ALA A 36 -9.87 5.26 31.78
CA ALA A 36 -10.28 5.94 30.57
C ALA A 36 -11.61 5.41 30.03
N THR A 37 -12.38 6.29 29.40
CA THR A 37 -13.65 5.97 28.75
C THR A 37 -13.58 6.15 27.23
N LEU A 38 -14.53 5.54 26.53
CA LEU A 38 -14.56 5.61 25.07
C LEU A 38 -14.87 7.04 24.62
N GLY A 39 -13.89 7.66 23.96
CA GLY A 39 -14.02 9.02 23.46
C GLY A 39 -13.00 9.97 24.07
N ASP A 40 -12.30 9.55 25.12
CA ASP A 40 -11.24 10.33 25.75
C ASP A 40 -10.17 10.75 24.74
N ARG A 41 -9.60 11.92 25.03
CA ARG A 41 -8.55 12.53 24.22
C ARG A 41 -7.34 12.74 25.10
N VAL A 42 -6.17 12.46 24.54
CA VAL A 42 -4.89 12.52 25.23
C VAL A 42 -3.89 13.29 24.40
N SER A 43 -2.96 13.93 25.09
CA SER A 43 -1.78 14.60 24.56
C SER A 43 -0.53 13.77 24.84
N VAL A 44 0.60 14.18 24.27
CA VAL A 44 1.90 13.55 24.55
C VAL A 44 2.40 13.76 25.98
N LYS A 45 1.78 14.66 26.74
CA LYS A 45 2.13 14.93 28.15
C LYS A 45 1.42 13.98 29.12
N ASP A 46 0.36 13.31 28.65
CA ASP A 46 -0.43 12.44 29.50
C ASP A 46 0.27 11.09 29.70
N THR A 47 0.19 10.57 30.92
CA THR A 47 0.71 9.24 31.26
C THR A 47 -0.35 8.20 30.97
N ILE A 48 -0.10 7.34 29.98
CA ILE A 48 -1.05 6.31 29.56
C ILE A 48 -0.53 4.95 30.02
N THR A 49 -1.37 4.17 30.69
CA THR A 49 -1.04 2.81 31.14
C THR A 49 -2.06 1.82 30.59
N ILE A 50 -1.62 0.68 30.06
CA ILE A 50 -2.48 -0.44 29.64
C ILE A 50 -2.04 -1.69 30.39
N ASP A 51 -2.97 -2.36 31.07
CA ASP A 51 -2.68 -3.62 31.78
C ASP A 51 -1.48 -3.51 32.75
N GLY A 52 -1.28 -2.33 33.36
CA GLY A 52 -0.16 -2.04 34.26
C GLY A 52 1.15 -1.60 33.58
N TYR A 53 1.22 -1.55 32.25
CA TYR A 53 2.41 -1.10 31.51
C TYR A 53 2.25 0.32 30.96
N SER A 54 3.22 1.18 31.24
CA SER A 54 3.26 2.56 30.73
C SER A 54 3.57 2.59 29.23
N ILE A 55 2.82 3.41 28.49
CA ILE A 55 2.93 3.60 27.05
C ILE A 55 3.46 5.00 26.75
N ILE A 56 4.54 5.05 25.97
CA ILE A 56 5.09 6.33 25.49
C ILE A 56 4.25 6.81 24.30
N ALA A 57 3.54 7.92 24.47
CA ALA A 57 2.85 8.57 23.38
C ALA A 57 3.84 9.40 22.55
N THR A 58 4.01 9.08 21.27
CA THR A 58 4.79 9.87 20.31
C THR A 58 3.91 10.84 19.54
N GLU A 59 4.48 11.93 19.02
CA GLU A 59 3.73 12.86 18.17
C GLU A 59 3.37 12.23 16.82
N ALA A 60 2.25 12.67 16.24
CA ALA A 60 1.87 12.24 14.90
C ALA A 60 2.90 12.69 13.86
N GLY A 61 3.50 11.73 13.15
CA GLY A 61 4.36 12.02 12.00
C GLY A 61 5.82 12.30 12.31
N GLU A 62 6.25 12.12 13.56
CA GLU A 62 7.64 12.33 13.99
C GLU A 62 8.60 11.34 13.31
N ASN A 63 8.19 10.08 13.11
CA ASN A 63 8.95 9.04 12.40
C ASN A 63 8.09 8.31 11.37
N ARG A 64 7.92 8.90 10.19
CA ARG A 64 7.17 8.27 9.10
C ARG A 64 8.07 7.33 8.31
N ARG A 65 7.77 6.04 8.39
CA ARG A 65 8.43 5.01 7.60
C ARG A 65 7.47 4.48 6.56
N VAL A 66 7.94 4.30 5.34
CA VAL A 66 7.18 3.67 4.26
C VAL A 66 8.02 2.58 3.63
N ILE A 67 7.42 1.41 3.42
CA ILE A 67 8.03 0.30 2.69
C ILE A 67 7.19 -0.03 1.47
N ILE A 68 7.88 -0.39 0.38
CA ILE A 68 7.30 -0.95 -0.83
C ILE A 68 7.45 -2.46 -0.73
N TYR A 69 6.34 -3.18 -0.63
CA TYR A 69 6.31 -4.63 -0.65
C TYR A 69 5.93 -5.14 -2.04
N ASN A 70 6.69 -6.09 -2.58
CA ASN A 70 6.30 -6.84 -3.76
C ASN A 70 5.51 -8.07 -3.32
N LYS A 71 4.21 -7.88 -3.12
CA LYS A 71 3.29 -8.92 -2.65
C LYS A 71 3.26 -10.11 -3.63
N PRO A 72 3.47 -11.35 -3.16
CA PRO A 72 3.21 -12.55 -3.95
C PRO A 72 1.72 -12.88 -4.02
N GLU A 73 1.35 -13.75 -4.96
CA GLU A 73 0.06 -14.42 -4.90
C GLU A 73 0.03 -15.38 -3.69
N GLY A 74 -1.17 -15.69 -3.19
CA GLY A 74 -1.38 -16.58 -2.04
C GLY A 74 -1.35 -15.90 -0.67
N GLU A 75 -0.90 -14.65 -0.57
CA GLU A 75 -0.96 -13.88 0.69
C GLU A 75 -2.22 -13.01 0.78
N VAL A 76 -2.83 -12.95 1.97
CA VAL A 76 -4.00 -12.12 2.25
C VAL A 76 -3.63 -10.79 2.91
N CYS A 77 -4.31 -9.71 2.52
CA CYS A 77 -4.14 -8.36 3.09
C CYS A 77 -4.94 -8.17 4.40
N THR A 78 -4.75 -9.04 5.39
CA THR A 78 -5.34 -8.93 6.74
C THR A 78 -4.29 -9.20 7.81
N ARG A 79 -4.46 -8.63 9.01
CA ARG A 79 -3.57 -8.90 10.15
C ARG A 79 -3.80 -10.25 10.81
N LYS A 80 -5.05 -10.73 10.77
CA LYS A 80 -5.45 -12.02 11.32
C LYS A 80 -6.41 -12.63 10.33
N ASP A 81 -6.02 -13.76 9.77
CA ASP A 81 -6.85 -14.54 8.87
C ASP A 81 -7.50 -15.69 9.65
N PRO A 82 -8.84 -15.80 9.70
CA PRO A 82 -9.51 -16.89 10.42
C PRO A 82 -9.17 -18.29 9.88
N GLU A 83 -8.85 -18.40 8.59
CA GLU A 83 -8.49 -19.65 7.92
C GLU A 83 -6.98 -19.98 8.03
N GLY A 84 -6.20 -19.15 8.72
CA GLY A 84 -4.76 -19.38 8.92
C GLY A 84 -3.91 -19.24 7.65
N ARG A 85 -4.42 -18.56 6.61
CA ARG A 85 -3.65 -18.32 5.37
C ARG A 85 -2.49 -17.33 5.62
N PRO A 86 -1.39 -17.44 4.86
CA PRO A 86 -0.27 -16.50 4.95
C PRO A 86 -0.70 -15.05 4.77
N THR A 87 -0.20 -14.16 5.60
CA THR A 87 -0.55 -12.74 5.54
C THR A 87 0.61 -11.89 4.99
N VAL A 88 0.26 -10.76 4.39
CA VAL A 88 1.25 -9.77 3.93
C VAL A 88 2.08 -9.16 5.05
N PHE A 89 1.71 -9.37 6.32
CA PHE A 89 2.43 -8.84 7.49
C PHE A 89 3.53 -9.79 8.00
N ASP A 90 3.47 -11.08 7.64
CA ASP A 90 4.30 -12.13 8.24
C ASP A 90 5.81 -11.91 7.98
N LYS A 91 6.15 -11.32 6.82
CA LYS A 91 7.53 -11.14 6.33
C LYS A 91 8.05 -9.70 6.47
N LEU A 92 7.28 -8.82 7.09
CA LEU A 92 7.65 -7.42 7.28
C LEU A 92 8.69 -7.26 8.42
N PRO A 93 9.50 -6.18 8.42
CA PRO A 93 10.43 -5.95 9.50
C PRO A 93 9.65 -5.66 10.79
N LYS A 94 10.10 -6.25 11.90
CA LYS A 94 9.50 -5.98 13.22
C LYS A 94 9.81 -4.54 13.63
N LEU A 95 8.81 -3.86 14.18
CA LEU A 95 8.93 -2.51 14.72
C LEU A 95 8.83 -2.57 16.25
N ARG A 96 9.46 -1.61 16.94
CA ARG A 96 9.34 -1.41 18.38
C ARG A 96 8.46 -0.19 18.63
N GLY A 97 7.36 -0.36 19.38
CA GLY A 97 6.45 0.74 19.69
C GLY A 97 5.62 1.27 18.51
N GLU A 98 5.65 0.61 17.36
CA GLU A 98 4.93 1.01 16.15
C GLU A 98 4.38 -0.23 15.42
N ARG A 99 3.58 0.01 14.36
CA ARG A 99 3.05 -1.08 13.54
C ARG A 99 2.89 -0.68 12.07
N TRP A 100 3.09 -1.63 11.17
CA TRP A 100 2.84 -1.43 9.74
C TRP A 100 1.36 -1.36 9.40
N ILE A 101 0.96 -0.38 8.60
CA ILE A 101 -0.40 -0.20 8.11
C ILE A 101 -0.36 -0.36 6.59
N ALA A 102 -1.10 -1.32 6.05
CA ALA A 102 -1.19 -1.51 4.60
C ALA A 102 -1.97 -0.35 3.96
N VAL A 103 -1.45 0.17 2.86
CA VAL A 103 -2.13 1.18 2.03
C VAL A 103 -2.95 0.46 0.97
N GLY A 104 -4.23 0.29 1.28
CA GLY A 104 -5.18 -0.46 0.48
C GLY A 104 -4.98 -1.97 0.61
N ARG A 105 -5.58 -2.70 -0.33
CA ARG A 105 -5.53 -4.17 -0.39
C ARG A 105 -5.22 -4.62 -1.81
N LEU A 106 -4.67 -5.82 -1.92
CA LEU A 106 -4.61 -6.59 -3.16
C LEU A 106 -5.27 -7.94 -2.89
N ASP A 107 -5.99 -8.46 -3.89
CA ASP A 107 -6.60 -9.78 -3.78
C ASP A 107 -5.52 -10.86 -3.58
N ILE A 108 -5.95 -12.01 -3.05
CA ILE A 108 -5.06 -13.16 -2.81
C ILE A 108 -4.34 -13.60 -4.10
N ASN A 109 -5.04 -13.57 -5.25
CA ASN A 109 -4.51 -13.90 -6.58
C ASN A 109 -4.02 -12.67 -7.36
N THR A 110 -3.59 -11.62 -6.64
CA THR A 110 -2.98 -10.44 -7.23
C THR A 110 -1.61 -10.21 -6.59
N SER A 111 -0.62 -9.97 -7.45
CA SER A 111 0.76 -9.70 -7.05
C SER A 111 1.14 -8.22 -7.21
N GLY A 112 2.34 -7.88 -6.76
CA GLY A 112 2.97 -6.59 -7.05
C GLY A 112 2.95 -5.61 -5.90
N LEU A 113 3.00 -4.34 -6.25
CA LEU A 113 3.25 -3.24 -5.32
C LEU A 113 2.16 -3.12 -4.25
N LEU A 114 2.54 -3.23 -2.99
CA LEU A 114 1.73 -2.87 -1.83
C LEU A 114 2.55 -1.99 -0.90
N LEU A 115 2.06 -0.78 -0.61
CA LEU A 115 2.75 0.11 0.33
C LEU A 115 2.33 -0.25 1.77
N PHE A 116 3.27 -0.12 2.69
CA PHE A 116 2.98 -0.06 4.12
C PHE A 116 3.59 1.18 4.72
N THR A 117 2.91 1.77 5.70
CA THR A 117 3.40 2.94 6.44
C THR A 117 3.19 2.77 7.93
N THR A 118 4.00 3.44 8.75
CA THR A 118 3.77 3.55 10.20
C THR A 118 2.76 4.65 10.55
N ASP A 119 2.48 5.56 9.60
CA ASP A 119 1.54 6.66 9.78
C ASP A 119 0.15 6.33 9.23
N GLY A 120 -0.82 6.19 10.14
CA GLY A 120 -2.21 5.91 9.82
C GLY A 120 -2.93 7.05 9.08
N GLU A 121 -2.50 8.30 9.25
CA GLU A 121 -3.06 9.44 8.52
C GLU A 121 -2.62 9.39 7.06
N LEU A 122 -1.32 9.15 6.81
CA LEU A 122 -0.81 8.94 5.44
C LEU A 122 -1.51 7.77 4.76
N ALA A 123 -1.65 6.64 5.47
CA ALA A 123 -2.39 5.49 4.92
C ALA A 123 -3.83 5.85 4.55
N ASN A 124 -4.53 6.56 5.44
CA ASN A 124 -5.92 6.96 5.21
C ASN A 124 -6.05 7.86 3.98
N ARG A 125 -5.22 8.90 3.87
CA ARG A 125 -5.28 9.81 2.72
C ARG A 125 -4.95 9.11 1.41
N LEU A 126 -3.89 8.30 1.37
CA LEU A 126 -3.52 7.54 0.16
C LEU A 126 -4.61 6.54 -0.29
N MET A 127 -5.43 6.05 0.64
CA MET A 127 -6.56 5.16 0.33
C MET A 127 -7.85 5.89 0.00
N HIS A 128 -8.01 7.14 0.42
CA HIS A 128 -9.29 7.83 0.34
C HIS A 128 -9.68 8.10 -1.12
N PRO A 129 -10.90 7.76 -1.58
CA PRO A 129 -11.31 7.93 -2.98
C PRO A 129 -11.14 9.37 -3.49
N SER A 130 -11.35 10.37 -2.64
CA SER A 130 -11.22 11.79 -3.03
C SER A 130 -9.80 12.22 -3.41
N THR A 131 -8.78 11.39 -3.14
CA THR A 131 -7.41 11.71 -3.55
C THR A 131 -7.13 11.28 -5.00
N GLU A 132 -8.01 10.46 -5.60
CA GLU A 132 -7.93 10.03 -7.00
C GLU A 132 -6.54 9.53 -7.41
N ILE A 133 -5.83 8.90 -6.49
CA ILE A 133 -4.48 8.39 -6.75
C ILE A 133 -4.58 7.24 -7.75
N ASP A 134 -3.82 7.35 -8.83
CA ASP A 134 -3.85 6.36 -9.88
C ASP A 134 -3.11 5.07 -9.49
N ARG A 135 -3.60 3.95 -10.01
CA ARG A 135 -3.00 2.62 -9.85
C ARG A 135 -2.81 2.00 -11.22
N GLU A 136 -1.60 1.56 -11.47
CA GLU A 136 -1.26 0.90 -12.74
C GLU A 136 -1.05 -0.59 -12.51
N TYR A 137 -1.68 -1.38 -13.38
CA TYR A 137 -1.59 -2.83 -13.37
C TYR A 137 -1.05 -3.33 -14.69
N LEU A 138 -0.13 -4.28 -14.61
CA LEU A 138 0.20 -5.16 -15.72
C LEU A 138 -0.73 -6.38 -15.64
N VAL A 139 -1.48 -6.59 -16.71
CA VAL A 139 -2.52 -7.62 -16.80
C VAL A 139 -2.18 -8.55 -17.96
N ARG A 140 -2.20 -9.86 -17.71
CA ARG A 140 -2.25 -10.85 -18.78
C ARG A 140 -3.67 -11.33 -18.94
N VAL A 141 -4.21 -11.14 -20.12
CA VAL A 141 -5.55 -11.56 -20.46
C VAL A 141 -5.53 -12.78 -21.39
N MET A 142 -6.62 -13.53 -21.37
CA MET A 142 -6.88 -14.65 -22.26
C MET A 142 -8.23 -14.45 -22.95
N GLY A 143 -8.17 -14.32 -24.28
CA GLY A 143 -9.31 -14.04 -25.13
C GLY A 143 -8.91 -13.16 -26.30
N GLU A 144 -9.83 -12.99 -27.24
CA GLU A 144 -9.69 -12.02 -28.31
C GLU A 144 -9.94 -10.61 -27.76
N VAL A 145 -9.02 -9.69 -28.05
CA VAL A 145 -9.13 -8.29 -27.64
C VAL A 145 -9.06 -7.43 -28.89
N THR A 146 -10.20 -6.84 -29.25
CA THR A 146 -10.35 -5.93 -30.38
C THR A 146 -10.17 -4.47 -29.96
N GLU A 147 -9.91 -3.58 -30.91
CA GLU A 147 -9.83 -2.13 -30.63
C GLU A 147 -11.18 -1.59 -30.10
N GLU A 148 -12.29 -2.16 -30.54
CA GLU A 148 -13.64 -1.84 -30.06
C GLU A 148 -13.76 -2.17 -28.56
N ASN A 149 -13.25 -3.32 -28.11
CA ASN A 149 -13.24 -3.66 -26.68
C ASN A 149 -12.44 -2.63 -25.88
N LEU A 150 -11.26 -2.23 -26.37
CA LEU A 150 -10.42 -1.24 -25.70
C LEU A 150 -11.11 0.13 -25.62
N ALA A 151 -11.81 0.54 -26.68
CA ALA A 151 -12.58 1.78 -26.72
C ALA A 151 -13.74 1.75 -25.71
N VAL A 152 -14.46 0.64 -25.61
CA VAL A 152 -15.55 0.43 -24.64
C VAL A 152 -15.01 0.52 -23.20
N LEU A 153 -13.89 -0.15 -22.91
CA LEU A 153 -13.25 -0.13 -21.60
C LEU A 153 -12.75 1.26 -21.17
N LYS A 154 -12.31 2.09 -22.12
CA LYS A 154 -11.92 3.50 -21.87
C LYS A 154 -13.13 4.43 -21.71
N LYS A 155 -14.20 4.20 -22.47
CA LYS A 155 -15.45 4.97 -22.38
C LYS A 155 -16.17 4.70 -21.06
N GLY A 156 -16.17 3.45 -20.63
CA GLY A 156 -16.75 2.96 -19.39
C GLY A 156 -17.89 1.98 -19.62
N VAL A 157 -17.99 1.04 -18.69
CA VAL A 157 -18.97 -0.06 -18.70
C VAL A 157 -19.74 -0.08 -17.40
N ILE A 158 -20.97 -0.58 -17.44
CA ILE A 158 -21.80 -0.76 -16.26
C ILE A 158 -21.38 -2.07 -15.59
N LEU A 159 -20.98 -1.99 -14.32
CA LEU A 159 -20.78 -3.14 -13.44
C LEU A 159 -21.84 -3.11 -12.32
N ASP A 160 -21.94 -4.18 -11.53
CA ASP A 160 -22.96 -4.33 -10.48
C ASP A 160 -22.96 -3.19 -9.44
N ASP A 161 -21.79 -2.62 -9.15
CA ASP A 161 -21.57 -1.54 -8.20
C ASP A 161 -21.45 -0.15 -8.88
N GLY A 162 -21.87 -0.02 -10.15
CA GLY A 162 -21.89 1.21 -10.92
C GLY A 162 -20.92 1.24 -12.10
N VAL A 163 -20.86 2.37 -12.81
CA VAL A 163 -19.98 2.55 -13.98
C VAL A 163 -18.51 2.47 -13.58
N ALA A 164 -17.68 1.78 -14.36
CA ALA A 164 -16.23 1.71 -14.19
C ALA A 164 -15.53 1.83 -15.54
N LYS A 165 -14.28 2.30 -15.55
CA LYS A 165 -13.49 2.46 -16.78
C LYS A 165 -11.99 2.45 -16.49
N PHE A 166 -11.19 2.04 -17.47
CA PHE A 166 -9.77 2.33 -17.46
C PHE A 166 -9.51 3.77 -17.88
N THR A 167 -8.66 4.48 -17.14
CA THR A 167 -8.23 5.83 -17.56
C THR A 167 -7.20 5.78 -18.66
N ASP A 168 -6.41 4.71 -18.70
CA ASP A 168 -5.49 4.43 -19.79
C ASP A 168 -5.32 2.93 -19.99
N ILE A 169 -5.07 2.55 -21.24
CA ILE A 169 -4.77 1.17 -21.66
C ILE A 169 -3.68 1.25 -22.71
N VAL A 170 -2.59 0.55 -22.45
CA VAL A 170 -1.43 0.44 -23.34
C VAL A 170 -1.15 -1.03 -23.60
N ASP A 171 -0.98 -1.41 -24.86
CA ASP A 171 -0.60 -2.77 -25.24
C ASP A 171 0.83 -3.08 -24.73
N GLY A 172 0.95 -4.15 -23.96
CA GLY A 172 2.22 -4.66 -23.43
C GLY A 172 2.83 -5.77 -24.29
N GLY A 173 2.21 -6.09 -25.43
CA GLY A 173 2.62 -7.14 -26.36
C GLY A 173 2.08 -8.52 -26.00
N GLY A 174 2.56 -9.53 -26.72
CA GLY A 174 2.11 -10.91 -26.62
C GLY A 174 1.61 -11.44 -27.96
N GLU A 175 1.47 -12.76 -28.06
CA GLU A 175 1.08 -13.45 -29.28
C GLU A 175 -0.05 -14.45 -29.01
N GLY A 176 -0.91 -14.64 -30.00
CA GLY A 176 -2.06 -15.53 -29.94
C GLY A 176 -3.11 -15.08 -28.91
N ILE A 177 -3.74 -16.05 -28.24
CA ILE A 177 -4.86 -15.80 -27.32
C ILE A 177 -4.46 -15.12 -26.00
N ASN A 178 -3.15 -15.00 -25.72
CA ASN A 178 -2.65 -14.38 -24.50
C ASN A 178 -1.95 -13.06 -24.81
N ARG A 179 -2.52 -11.96 -24.33
CA ARG A 179 -1.95 -10.61 -24.50
C ARG A 179 -1.72 -9.93 -23.17
N TRP A 180 -0.76 -9.02 -23.13
CA TRP A 180 -0.45 -8.19 -21.98
C TRP A 180 -0.94 -6.77 -22.19
N PHE A 181 -1.46 -6.16 -21.14
CA PHE A 181 -1.87 -4.76 -21.14
C PHE A 181 -1.41 -4.08 -19.86
N TYR A 182 -0.94 -2.85 -19.99
CA TYR A 182 -0.85 -1.91 -18.88
C TYR A 182 -2.17 -1.15 -18.80
N VAL A 183 -2.80 -1.16 -17.63
CA VAL A 183 -4.08 -0.47 -17.39
C VAL A 183 -3.99 0.41 -16.16
N CYS A 184 -4.60 1.59 -16.24
CA CYS A 184 -4.66 2.55 -15.13
C CYS A 184 -6.09 2.73 -14.61
N LEU A 185 -6.21 2.89 -13.29
CA LEU A 185 -7.47 3.16 -12.57
C LEU A 185 -7.26 4.28 -11.54
N MET A 186 -8.26 5.13 -11.33
CA MET A 186 -8.25 6.18 -10.29
C MET A 186 -8.94 5.74 -8.99
N GLU A 187 -9.68 4.64 -9.05
CA GLU A 187 -10.31 4.01 -7.90
C GLU A 187 -9.75 2.60 -7.64
N GLY A 188 -10.33 1.89 -6.70
CA GLY A 188 -9.86 0.58 -6.25
C GLY A 188 -11.00 -0.28 -5.74
N ARG A 189 -12.07 -0.39 -6.52
CA ARG A 189 -13.23 -1.22 -6.18
C ARG A 189 -12.85 -2.70 -6.18
N ASN A 190 -13.66 -3.52 -5.52
CA ASN A 190 -13.35 -4.95 -5.39
C ASN A 190 -13.21 -5.59 -6.79
N ARG A 191 -12.07 -6.23 -7.05
CA ARG A 191 -11.76 -6.94 -8.31
C ARG A 191 -12.01 -6.14 -9.59
N GLU A 192 -11.93 -4.82 -9.53
CA GLU A 192 -12.35 -3.91 -10.59
C GLU A 192 -11.69 -4.19 -11.95
N VAL A 193 -10.36 -4.35 -11.97
CA VAL A 193 -9.61 -4.70 -13.21
C VAL A 193 -10.15 -5.98 -13.85
N ARG A 194 -10.44 -7.00 -13.03
CA ARG A 194 -10.92 -8.30 -13.52
C ARG A 194 -12.32 -8.17 -14.10
N ARG A 195 -13.22 -7.49 -13.39
CA ARG A 195 -14.60 -7.27 -13.81
C ARG A 195 -14.70 -6.44 -15.10
N LEU A 196 -13.81 -5.45 -15.26
CA LEU A 196 -13.68 -4.69 -16.50
C LEU A 196 -13.37 -5.60 -17.69
N TRP A 197 -12.31 -6.41 -17.61
CA TRP A 197 -11.98 -7.35 -18.70
C TRP A 197 -13.07 -8.42 -18.91
N GLU A 198 -13.65 -8.95 -17.83
CA GLU A 198 -14.72 -9.95 -17.88
C GLU A 198 -15.98 -9.41 -18.57
N SER A 199 -16.28 -8.11 -18.43
CA SER A 199 -17.39 -7.46 -19.15
C SER A 199 -17.25 -7.50 -20.67
N GLN A 200 -16.03 -7.71 -21.17
CA GLN A 200 -15.72 -7.84 -22.60
C GLN A 200 -15.60 -9.31 -23.02
N GLY A 201 -15.97 -10.27 -22.16
CA GLY A 201 -15.79 -11.69 -22.42
C GLY A 201 -14.35 -12.19 -22.27
N VAL A 202 -13.45 -11.38 -21.69
CA VAL A 202 -12.02 -11.66 -21.61
C VAL A 202 -11.62 -12.04 -20.18
N LYS A 203 -10.87 -13.14 -20.02
CA LYS A 203 -10.43 -13.61 -18.70
C LYS A 203 -9.07 -13.03 -18.31
N VAL A 204 -8.88 -12.72 -17.03
CA VAL A 204 -7.58 -12.27 -16.49
C VAL A 204 -6.82 -13.43 -15.86
N ASN A 205 -5.72 -13.83 -16.50
CA ASN A 205 -4.85 -14.91 -16.05
C ASN A 205 -3.83 -14.45 -15.00
N ARG A 206 -3.24 -13.27 -15.20
CA ARG A 206 -2.30 -12.67 -14.24
C ARG A 206 -2.59 -11.21 -14.04
N LEU A 207 -2.45 -10.77 -12.79
CA LEU A 207 -2.65 -9.38 -12.41
C LEU A 207 -1.54 -8.97 -11.46
N LYS A 208 -0.81 -7.91 -11.83
CA LYS A 208 0.29 -7.38 -11.04
C LYS A 208 0.19 -5.87 -10.95
N ARG A 209 0.07 -5.30 -9.75
CA ARG A 209 0.18 -3.85 -9.56
C ARG A 209 1.63 -3.44 -9.73
N VAL A 210 1.91 -2.57 -10.69
CA VAL A 210 3.27 -2.10 -11.00
C VAL A 210 3.54 -0.69 -10.50
N ARG A 211 2.47 0.10 -10.25
CA ARG A 211 2.58 1.47 -9.75
C ARG A 211 1.40 1.83 -8.85
N PHE A 212 1.66 2.70 -7.87
CA PHE A 212 0.67 3.34 -7.04
C PHE A 212 1.05 4.82 -6.87
N GLY A 213 0.28 5.72 -7.48
CA GLY A 213 0.61 7.13 -7.56
C GLY A 213 2.00 7.34 -8.17
N PRO A 214 2.91 8.06 -7.50
CA PRO A 214 4.25 8.32 -7.99
C PRO A 214 5.21 7.12 -7.76
N VAL A 215 4.77 6.09 -7.05
CA VAL A 215 5.64 4.99 -6.61
C VAL A 215 5.57 3.84 -7.59
N PHE A 216 6.68 3.57 -8.25
CA PHE A 216 6.88 2.40 -9.11
C PHE A 216 7.40 1.22 -8.30
N LEU A 217 7.06 0.00 -8.71
CA LEU A 217 7.60 -1.21 -8.11
C LEU A 217 9.09 -1.32 -8.47
N PRO A 218 10.02 -1.15 -7.51
CA PRO A 218 11.44 -1.10 -7.85
C PRO A 218 11.96 -2.51 -8.17
N SER A 219 12.86 -2.63 -9.13
CA SER A 219 13.47 -3.91 -9.57
C SER A 219 14.20 -4.66 -8.43
N LYS A 220 14.70 -3.91 -7.44
CA LYS A 220 15.31 -4.43 -6.19
C LYS A 220 14.30 -5.12 -5.26
N ALA A 221 13.02 -4.76 -5.30
CA ALA A 221 11.98 -5.43 -4.52
C ALA A 221 11.56 -6.73 -5.24
N LYS A 222 12.31 -7.82 -5.01
CA LYS A 222 11.94 -9.15 -5.50
C LYS A 222 10.63 -9.63 -4.87
N VAL A 223 9.94 -10.57 -5.51
CA VAL A 223 8.65 -11.11 -5.04
C VAL A 223 8.79 -11.64 -3.60
N GLY A 224 7.83 -11.29 -2.75
CA GLY A 224 7.84 -11.63 -1.32
C GLY A 224 8.83 -10.81 -0.48
N ARG A 225 9.49 -9.81 -1.06
CA ARG A 225 10.43 -8.91 -0.37
C ARG A 225 9.91 -7.47 -0.37
N TRP A 226 10.40 -6.70 0.58
CA TRP A 226 10.14 -5.26 0.70
C TRP A 226 11.42 -4.46 0.56
N VAL A 227 11.25 -3.17 0.24
CA VAL A 227 12.30 -2.16 0.24
C VAL A 227 11.76 -0.95 0.98
N GLU A 228 12.56 -0.40 1.90
CA GLU A 228 12.23 0.85 2.57
C GLU A 228 12.47 2.05 1.66
N MET A 229 11.51 2.97 1.64
CA MET A 229 11.59 4.21 0.89
C MET A 229 12.56 5.18 1.55
N GLU A 230 13.18 6.04 0.75
CA GLU A 230 14.02 7.11 1.29
C GLU A 230 13.16 8.25 1.82
N ASP A 231 13.65 8.96 2.82
CA ASP A 231 12.88 9.98 3.54
C ASP A 231 12.41 11.10 2.59
N LYS A 232 13.18 11.38 1.53
CA LYS A 232 12.80 12.28 0.44
C LYS A 232 11.55 11.80 -0.32
N ASP A 233 11.50 10.52 -0.68
CA ASP A 233 10.37 9.92 -1.39
C ASP A 233 9.13 9.84 -0.50
N VAL A 234 9.33 9.57 0.80
CA VAL A 234 8.26 9.63 1.81
C VAL A 234 7.69 11.04 1.90
N ASN A 235 8.55 12.07 1.94
CA ASN A 235 8.11 13.45 1.96
C ASN A 235 7.38 13.85 0.66
N SER A 236 7.79 13.34 -0.50
CA SER A 236 7.04 13.53 -1.75
C SER A 236 5.64 12.89 -1.70
N LEU A 237 5.50 11.71 -1.09
CA LEU A 237 4.19 11.10 -0.85
C LEU A 237 3.33 11.92 0.11
N CYS A 238 3.91 12.44 1.19
CA CYS A 238 3.20 13.30 2.15
C CYS A 238 2.71 14.60 1.48
N ALA A 239 3.57 15.24 0.68
CA ALA A 239 3.22 16.46 -0.05
C ALA A 239 2.05 16.24 -1.03
N MET A 240 2.01 15.09 -1.70
CA MET A 240 0.92 14.74 -2.63
C MET A 240 -0.46 14.69 -1.97
N VAL A 241 -0.52 14.42 -0.67
CA VAL A 241 -1.76 14.32 0.10
C VAL A 241 -1.89 15.40 1.16
N ASP A 242 -1.21 16.54 1.00
CA ASP A 242 -1.25 17.71 1.88
C ASP A 242 -0.93 17.41 3.36
N LEU A 243 0.02 16.49 3.60
CA LEU A 243 0.48 16.15 4.94
C LEU A 243 1.75 16.90 5.34
N LYS A 244 1.84 17.24 6.63
CA LYS A 244 3.03 17.84 7.24
C LYS A 244 4.23 16.93 6.94
N LEU A 245 5.27 17.49 6.33
CA LEU A 245 6.51 16.78 6.03
C LEU A 245 7.23 16.40 7.32
N SER A 246 7.89 15.24 7.35
CA SER A 246 8.82 14.95 8.44
C SER A 246 10.11 15.73 8.20
N GLU A 247 10.66 16.31 9.27
CA GLU A 247 12.01 16.85 9.22
C GLU A 247 12.97 15.72 8.86
N LEU A 248 13.93 15.99 7.98
CA LEU A 248 14.96 15.03 7.59
C LEU A 248 15.93 14.86 8.77
N THR A 249 15.53 14.10 9.77
CA THR A 249 16.39 13.80 10.92
C THR A 249 17.45 12.78 10.49
N SER A 250 18.69 13.02 10.91
CA SER A 250 19.76 12.09 10.61
C SER A 250 19.52 10.78 11.39
N LYS A 251 19.32 9.67 10.67
CA LYS A 251 19.12 8.34 11.28
C LYS A 251 20.16 8.06 12.35
N THR A 252 19.70 7.61 13.52
CA THR A 252 20.56 7.22 14.64
C THR A 252 21.49 6.09 14.22
N GLN A 253 22.60 5.91 14.95
CA GLN A 253 23.56 4.84 14.63
C GLN A 253 22.91 3.45 14.69
N GLN A 254 21.96 3.23 15.61
CA GLN A 254 21.20 1.98 15.71
C GLN A 254 20.30 1.74 14.49
N GLU A 255 19.55 2.74 14.03
CA GLU A 255 18.72 2.63 12.82
C GLU A 255 19.58 2.36 11.58
N LYS A 256 20.73 3.03 11.47
CA LYS A 256 21.70 2.77 10.38
C LYS A 256 22.23 1.33 10.41
N LEU A 257 22.48 0.77 11.59
CA LEU A 257 22.92 -0.61 11.77
C LEU A 257 21.81 -1.62 11.43
N GLU A 258 20.57 -1.35 11.83
CA GLU A 258 19.41 -2.20 11.48
C GLU A 258 19.15 -2.18 9.97
N LEU A 259 19.18 -1.01 9.33
CA LEU A 259 19.09 -0.86 7.87
C LEU A 259 20.20 -1.64 7.13
N LYS A 260 21.44 -1.58 7.63
CA LYS A 260 22.56 -2.37 7.09
C LYS A 260 22.32 -3.88 7.23
N ARG A 261 21.86 -4.35 8.39
CA ARG A 261 21.53 -5.77 8.61
C ARG A 261 20.40 -6.24 7.68
N HIS A 262 19.37 -5.42 7.49
CA HIS A 262 18.27 -5.73 6.58
C HIS A 262 18.69 -5.75 5.11
N LYS A 263 19.53 -4.80 4.66
CA LYS A 263 20.15 -4.83 3.32
C LYS A 263 20.92 -6.14 3.09
N ASN A 264 21.72 -6.57 4.06
CA ASN A 264 22.53 -7.79 3.93
C ASN A 264 21.67 -9.07 3.94
N LYS A 265 20.53 -9.09 4.64
CA LYS A 265 19.60 -10.22 4.65
C LYS A 265 18.78 -10.32 3.35
N ALA A 266 18.54 -9.19 2.68
CA ALA A 266 17.89 -9.15 1.37
C ALA A 266 18.81 -9.68 0.24
N THR A 267 20.14 -9.50 0.36
CA THR A 267 21.13 -9.98 -0.63
C THR A 267 21.57 -11.43 -0.41
N ALA A 268 21.63 -11.92 0.84
CA ALA A 268 22.13 -13.27 1.15
C ALA A 268 21.20 -14.44 0.75
N GLY A 269 19.94 -14.18 0.36
CA GLY A 269 18.97 -15.23 0.01
C GLY A 269 19.01 -15.74 -1.45
N GLY A 270 20.02 -15.34 -2.23
CA GLY A 270 20.04 -15.49 -3.69
C GLY A 270 21.04 -16.52 -4.20
N ALA A 271 21.02 -17.76 -3.71
CA ALA A 271 21.72 -18.86 -4.37
C ALA A 271 20.75 -20.02 -4.62
N ARG A 272 20.07 -20.01 -5.78
CA ARG A 272 19.60 -21.20 -6.49
C ARG A 272 19.06 -20.87 -7.90
N ARG A 273 19.77 -21.45 -8.88
CA ARG A 273 19.49 -21.80 -10.29
C ARG A 273 18.81 -20.75 -11.20
N ALA A 274 19.54 -20.42 -12.28
CA ALA A 274 19.08 -19.58 -13.38
C ALA A 274 17.88 -20.20 -14.13
N PRO A 275 16.84 -19.42 -14.47
CA PRO A 275 15.78 -19.87 -15.36
C PRO A 275 16.25 -19.82 -16.83
N PRO A 276 15.63 -20.61 -17.74
CA PRO A 276 15.98 -20.61 -19.15
C PRO A 276 15.67 -19.24 -19.79
N LYS A 277 16.46 -18.87 -20.81
CA LYS A 277 16.35 -17.59 -21.53
C LYS A 277 14.94 -17.41 -22.12
N GLY A 278 14.17 -16.53 -21.50
CA GLY A 278 12.89 -16.01 -22.00
C GLY A 278 12.72 -14.59 -21.49
N PHE A 279 12.44 -13.68 -22.43
CA PHE A 279 12.11 -12.25 -22.28
C PHE A 279 12.57 -11.55 -20.98
N ASP A 280 13.64 -10.76 -21.10
CA ASP A 280 14.24 -10.01 -20.00
C ASP A 280 13.45 -8.73 -19.69
N TRP A 281 12.80 -8.69 -18.52
CA TRP A 281 12.03 -7.54 -18.02
C TRP A 281 12.93 -6.44 -17.39
N GLN A 282 14.26 -6.56 -17.49
CA GLN A 282 15.25 -5.65 -16.90
C GLN A 282 15.88 -4.67 -17.90
N SER A 283 15.51 -4.70 -19.19
CA SER A 283 16.04 -3.73 -20.15
C SER A 283 15.53 -2.31 -19.84
N ASN A 284 16.46 -1.36 -19.89
CA ASN A 284 16.23 0.07 -19.61
C ASN A 284 15.51 0.82 -20.74
N ASP A 285 15.09 0.11 -21.80
CA ASP A 285 14.41 0.70 -22.94
C ASP A 285 12.90 0.77 -22.68
N LYS A 286 12.49 1.78 -21.90
CA LYS A 286 11.09 2.21 -21.83
C LYS A 286 10.97 3.60 -22.44
N PRO A 287 9.98 3.86 -23.31
CA PRO A 287 9.67 5.22 -23.74
C PRO A 287 9.29 6.07 -22.52
N GLU A 288 9.90 7.25 -22.43
CA GLU A 288 9.77 8.18 -21.32
C GLU A 288 8.34 8.75 -21.25
N PHE A 289 7.56 8.35 -20.24
CA PHE A 289 6.20 8.84 -20.03
C PHE A 289 6.21 10.18 -19.27
N LYS A 290 5.72 11.24 -19.93
CA LYS A 290 5.55 12.57 -19.32
C LYS A 290 4.13 12.70 -18.72
N PRO A 291 3.96 12.86 -17.40
CA PRO A 291 2.64 13.04 -16.80
C PRO A 291 2.00 14.36 -17.27
N LYS A 292 0.78 14.30 -17.80
CA LYS A 292 -0.02 15.51 -18.10
C LYS A 292 -0.51 16.13 -16.80
N LYS A 293 -0.24 17.43 -16.61
CA LYS A 293 -0.77 18.21 -15.48
C LYS A 293 -2.30 18.25 -15.53
N PRO A 294 -3.00 18.18 -14.38
CA PRO A 294 -4.45 18.35 -14.33
C PRO A 294 -4.83 19.75 -14.81
N GLY A 295 -5.66 19.82 -15.85
CA GLY A 295 -6.10 21.08 -16.44
C GLY A 295 -7.01 21.85 -15.48
N LYS A 296 -6.67 23.12 -15.22
CA LYS A 296 -7.57 24.05 -14.51
C LYS A 296 -8.83 24.27 -15.36
N ARG A 297 -9.98 23.74 -14.93
CA ARG A 297 -11.28 24.17 -15.46
C ARG A 297 -11.67 25.48 -14.78
N SER A 298 -11.73 26.58 -15.54
CA SER A 298 -12.44 27.79 -15.14
C SER A 298 -13.93 27.54 -15.28
N PHE A 299 -14.70 27.70 -14.21
CA PHE A 299 -16.15 27.81 -14.29
C PHE A 299 -16.52 29.22 -14.76
N ARG A 300 -17.32 29.29 -15.83
CA ARG A 300 -18.27 30.38 -16.08
C ARG A 300 -19.65 29.76 -16.02
#